data_AF-A0AAJ6JGL9-F1
#
_entry.id   AF-A0AAJ6JGL9-F1
#
_cell.length_a   1.000
_cell.length_b   1.000
_cell.length_c   1.000
_cell.angle_alpha   90.00
_cell.angle_beta   90.00
_cell.angle_gamma   90.00
#
_symmetry.space_group_name_H-M   'P 1'
#
loop_
_entity.id
_entity.type
_entity.pdbx_description
1 polymer ?
#
loop_
_entity_poly.entity_id
_entity_poly.type
_entity_poly.pdbx_seq_one_letter_code
_entity_poly.pdbx_strand_id
1 'polypeptide(L)'
;MTRTGLNLVAVCATLAWSIVPHLAERVLRAFGRDDAVPRWPNGPLAPLLDGDAGTPVAKLGPLVEKITPEKANHLVTWFGA
;
A
#
# COMPACT_ATOMS: atom_id res chain seq x y z
N MET A 1 -16.94 -5.60 -8.90
CA MET A 1 -15.65 -5.04 -9.34
C MET A 1 -14.91 -4.31 -8.22
N THR A 2 -15.55 -3.37 -7.49
CA THR A 2 -14.90 -2.61 -6.41
C THR A 2 -14.28 -3.48 -5.31
N ARG A 3 -14.98 -4.54 -4.86
CA ARG A 3 -14.46 -5.48 -3.84
C ARG A 3 -13.12 -6.10 -4.25
N THR A 4 -13.08 -6.75 -5.41
CA THR A 4 -11.88 -7.40 -5.95
C THR A 4 -10.73 -6.40 -6.12
N GLY A 5 -11.02 -5.18 -6.59
CA GLY A 5 -10.02 -4.12 -6.71
C GLY A 5 -9.45 -3.67 -5.36
N LEU A 6 -10.30 -3.48 -4.36
CA LEU A 6 -9.87 -3.14 -3.00
C LEU A 6 -9.05 -4.26 -2.36
N ASN A 7 -9.48 -5.51 -2.51
CA ASN A 7 -8.73 -6.65 -2.01
C ASN A 7 -7.38 -6.83 -2.72
N LEU A 8 -7.31 -6.53 -4.02
CA LEU A 8 -6.05 -6.49 -4.75
C LEU A 8 -5.11 -5.40 -4.20
N VAL A 9 -5.63 -4.21 -3.87
CA VAL A 9 -4.85 -3.15 -3.21
C VAL A 9 -4.29 -3.64 -1.87
N ALA A 10 -5.07 -4.35 -1.07
CA ALA A 10 -4.60 -4.93 0.19
C ALA A 10 -3.49 -5.97 -0.03
N VAL A 11 -3.61 -6.84 -1.04
CA VAL A 11 -2.55 -7.80 -1.41
C VAL A 11 -1.29 -7.05 -1.87
N CYS A 12 -1.42 -6.05 -2.74
CA CYS A 12 -0.28 -5.24 -3.18
C CYS A 12 0.41 -4.54 -2.00
N ALA A 13 -0.35 -4.02 -1.03
CA ALA A 13 0.22 -3.42 0.17
C ALA A 13 0.99 -4.45 1.02
N THR A 14 0.45 -5.66 1.21
CA THR A 14 1.17 -6.75 1.90
C THR A 14 2.48 -7.10 1.20
N LEU A 15 2.48 -7.22 -0.13
CA LEU A 15 3.68 -7.54 -0.90
C LEU A 15 4.70 -6.39 -0.89
N ALA A 16 4.23 -5.14 -0.95
CA ALA A 16 5.08 -3.95 -0.95
C ALA A 16 5.68 -3.63 0.42
N TRP A 17 5.23 -4.27 1.50
CA TRP A 17 5.72 -4.02 2.86
C TRP A 17 7.23 -4.22 2.98
N SER A 18 7.82 -5.15 2.23
CA SER A 18 9.29 -5.39 2.22
C SER A 18 10.10 -4.31 1.50
N ILE A 19 9.46 -3.38 0.78
CA ILE A 19 10.11 -2.32 -0.02
C ILE A 19 9.76 -0.94 0.53
N VAL A 20 8.49 -0.71 0.85
CA VAL A 20 7.92 0.56 1.32
C VAL A 20 7.03 0.34 2.56
N PRO A 21 7.60 -0.10 3.70
CA PRO A 21 6.83 -0.55 4.87
C PRO A 21 5.85 0.51 5.39
N HIS A 22 6.28 1.77 5.46
CA HIS A 22 5.43 2.86 5.95
C HIS A 22 4.21 3.13 5.04
N LEU A 23 4.38 3.02 3.72
CA LEU A 23 3.28 3.19 2.79
C LEU A 23 2.32 1.99 2.86
N ALA A 24 2.87 0.77 2.90
CA ALA A 24 2.10 -0.45 3.04
C ALA A 24 1.25 -0.43 4.31
N GLU A 25 1.82 -0.05 5.45
CA GLU A 25 1.11 0.11 6.73
C GLU A 25 -0.05 1.10 6.60
N ARG A 26 0.18 2.30 6.02
CA ARG A 26 -0.91 3.28 5.84
C ARG A 26 -2.08 2.72 5.05
N VAL A 27 -1.80 1.94 3.99
CA VAL A 27 -2.86 1.29 3.22
C VAL A 27 -3.53 0.20 4.06
N LEU A 28 -2.78 -0.72 4.66
CA LEU A 28 -3.32 -1.84 5.45
C LEU A 28 -4.16 -1.38 6.65
N ARG A 29 -3.76 -0.31 7.34
CA ARG A 29 -4.55 0.33 8.41
C ARG A 29 -5.91 0.81 7.92
N ALA A 30 -6.02 1.30 6.69
CA ALA A 30 -7.31 1.69 6.12
C ALA A 30 -8.24 0.49 5.88
N PHE A 31 -7.69 -0.73 5.76
CA PHE A 31 -8.43 -1.99 5.73
C PHE A 31 -8.64 -2.59 7.14
N GLY A 32 -8.28 -1.87 8.21
CA GLY A 32 -8.37 -2.37 9.59
C GLY A 32 -7.32 -3.42 9.96
N ARG A 33 -6.22 -3.51 9.20
CA ARG A 33 -5.12 -4.46 9.43
C ARG A 33 -3.94 -3.72 10.06
N ASP A 34 -3.73 -3.94 11.36
CA ASP A 34 -2.74 -3.23 12.19
C ASP A 34 -1.56 -4.12 12.61
N ASP A 35 -1.33 -5.24 11.92
CA ASP A 35 -0.20 -6.14 12.20
C ASP A 35 1.14 -5.41 12.01
N ALA A 36 2.09 -5.60 12.95
CA ALA A 36 3.44 -5.04 12.85
C ALA A 36 4.22 -5.60 11.64
N VAL A 37 3.94 -6.85 11.27
CA VAL A 37 4.41 -7.50 10.04
C VAL A 37 3.18 -8.17 9.41
N PRO A 38 2.75 -7.77 8.21
CA PRO A 38 1.57 -8.34 7.60
C PRO A 38 1.81 -9.81 7.23
N ARG A 39 0.77 -10.64 7.39
CA ARG A 39 0.84 -12.06 7.01
C ARG A 39 1.03 -12.20 5.50
N TRP A 40 2.13 -12.82 5.10
CA TRP A 40 2.43 -13.04 3.68
C TRP A 40 1.41 -13.98 3.03
N PRO A 41 0.92 -13.69 1.82
CA PRO A 41 -0.04 -14.54 1.14
C PRO A 41 0.66 -15.79 0.58
N ASN A 42 0.77 -16.84 1.41
CA ASN A 42 1.41 -18.12 1.05
C ASN A 42 0.46 -19.15 0.43
N GLY A 43 -0.78 -18.78 0.12
CA GLY A 43 -1.82 -19.67 -0.40
C GLY A 43 -2.48 -19.14 -1.68
N PRO A 44 -3.54 -19.81 -2.16
CA PRO A 44 -4.30 -19.35 -3.32
C PRO A 44 -4.79 -17.91 -3.14
N LEU A 45 -4.64 -17.08 -4.17
CA LEU A 45 -5.03 -15.67 -4.12
C LEU A 45 -6.55 -15.46 -4.30
N ALA A 46 -7.25 -16.36 -5.00
CA ALA A 46 -8.68 -16.19 -5.28
C ALA A 46 -9.54 -15.97 -4.02
N PRO A 47 -9.37 -16.74 -2.92
CA PRO A 47 -10.07 -16.47 -1.66
C PRO A 47 -9.76 -15.10 -1.05
N LEU A 48 -8.53 -14.60 -1.21
CA LEU A 48 -8.13 -13.29 -0.71
C LEU A 48 -8.77 -12.15 -1.51
N LEU A 49 -9.06 -12.38 -2.80
CA LEU A 49 -9.68 -11.40 -3.68
C LEU A 49 -11.20 -11.35 -3.52
N ASP A 50 -11.84 -12.46 -3.16
CA ASP A 50 -13.30 -12.57 -3.03
C ASP A 50 -13.84 -12.47 -1.60
N GLY A 51 -12.97 -12.51 -0.59
CA GLY A 51 -13.32 -12.39 0.83
C GLY A 51 -13.69 -10.97 1.29
N ASP A 52 -13.92 -10.84 2.60
CA ASP A 52 -14.09 -9.58 3.34
C ASP A 52 -15.23 -8.66 2.85
N ALA A 53 -16.30 -9.25 2.30
CA ALA A 53 -17.47 -8.49 1.91
C ALA A 53 -18.15 -7.85 3.12
N GLY A 54 -18.50 -6.56 3.02
CA GLY A 54 -19.13 -5.81 4.11
C GLY A 54 -18.15 -5.16 5.09
N THR A 55 -16.84 -5.41 4.95
CA THR A 55 -15.82 -4.75 5.77
C THR A 55 -15.64 -3.30 5.33
N PRO A 56 -15.77 -2.32 6.24
CA PRO A 56 -15.55 -0.92 5.91
C PRO A 56 -14.06 -0.66 5.60
N VAL A 57 -13.80 0.15 4.59
CA VAL A 57 -12.45 0.65 4.25
C VAL A 57 -12.41 2.15 4.53
N ALA A 58 -11.46 2.58 5.35
CA ALA A 58 -11.28 4.00 5.64
C ALA A 58 -10.84 4.75 4.37
N LYS A 59 -11.30 6.00 4.24
CA LYS A 59 -10.95 6.83 3.08
C LYS A 59 -9.45 7.14 3.09
N LEU A 60 -8.75 6.67 2.07
CA LEU A 60 -7.36 7.03 1.83
C LEU A 60 -7.29 8.38 1.10
N GLY A 61 -6.49 9.30 1.64
CA GLY A 61 -6.05 10.48 0.92
C GLY A 61 -4.93 10.15 -0.08
N PRO A 62 -4.28 11.17 -0.68
CA PRO A 62 -3.08 10.97 -1.48
C PRO A 62 -2.02 10.16 -0.72
N LEU A 63 -1.57 9.07 -1.34
CA LEU A 63 -0.65 8.13 -0.70
C LEU A 63 0.79 8.64 -0.72
N VAL A 64 1.23 9.11 -1.89
CA VAL A 64 2.57 9.65 -2.11
C VAL A 64 2.48 10.92 -2.95
N GLU A 65 3.35 11.87 -2.66
CA GLU A 65 3.52 13.05 -3.50
C GLU A 65 4.36 12.71 -4.73
N LYS A 66 4.07 13.39 -5.84
CA LYS A 66 4.88 13.28 -7.05
C LYS A 66 6.27 13.86 -6.78
N ILE A 67 7.31 13.14 -7.20
CA ILE A 67 8.66 13.69 -7.28
C ILE A 67 8.70 14.63 -8.48
N THR A 68 8.87 15.93 -8.23
CA THR A 68 8.93 16.95 -9.29
C THR A 68 10.37 17.16 -9.77
N PRO A 69 10.57 17.67 -11.01
CA PRO A 69 11.91 17.99 -11.51
C PRO A 69 12.65 18.99 -10.61
N GLU A 70 11.95 19.95 -10.01
CA GLU A 70 12.54 20.95 -9.14
C GLU A 70 13.07 20.32 -7.85
N LYS A 71 12.29 19.41 -7.26
CA LYS A 71 12.70 18.65 -6.06
C LYS A 71 13.89 17.74 -6.36
N ALA A 72 13.88 17.08 -7.52
CA ALA A 72 14.99 16.25 -7.97
C ALA A 72 16.27 17.09 -8.19
N ASN A 73 16.16 18.22 -8.88
CA ASN A 73 17.29 19.12 -9.14
C ASN A 73 17.86 19.72 -7.85
N HIS A 74 17.00 20.09 -6.90
CA HIS A 74 17.45 20.54 -5.59
C HIS A 74 18.30 19.47 -4.90
N LEU A 75 17.87 18.20 -4.92
CA LEU A 75 18.66 17.11 -4.33
C LEU A 75 19.99 16.90 -5.07
N VAL A 76 20.02 17.01 -6.40
CA VAL A 76 21.27 16.95 -7.18
C VAL A 76 22.22 18.09 -6.82
N THR A 77 21.74 19.32 -6.63
CA THR A 77 22.61 20.44 -6.22
C THR A 77 23.27 20.23 -4.87
N TRP A 78 22.56 19.60 -3.92
CA TRP A 78 23.08 19.38 -2.57
C TRP A 78 23.91 18.11 -2.40
N PHE A 79 23.64 17.07 -3.19
CA PHE A 79 24.21 15.73 -3.00
C PHE A 79 24.85 15.12 -4.25
N GLY A 80 24.77 15.78 -5.40
CA GLY A 80 25.39 15.36 -6.66
C GLY A 80 26.84 15.84 -6.71
N ALA A 81 27.76 14.97 -6.30
CA ALA A 81 29.20 15.13 -6.54
C ALA A 81 29.52 14.95 -8.03
#